data_AF-A0A959MX10-F1
#
_entry.id   AF-A0A959MX10-F1
#
_cell.length_a   1.000
_cell.length_b   1.000
_cell.length_c   1.000
_cell.angle_alpha   90.00
_cell.angle_beta   90.00
_cell.angle_gamma   90.00
#
_symmetry.space_group_name_H-M   'P 1'
#
loop_
_entity.id
_entity.type
_entity.pdbx_description
1 polymer ?
#
loop_
_entity_poly.entity_id
_entity_poly.type
_entity_poly.pdbx_seq_one_letter_code
_entity_poly.pdbx_strand_id
1 'polypeptide(L)'
;MSKPVLRILKFPLYLVLFLLFVFITYIAYGYFVSEIYDFPEPKPFTGDRLYNPYDNLYPHWYKANFHAHSYAWGGLTNGKQTEEEVIQKYRQENYDLIYLSNYHKIYLTYPPGNPSSLSVYEHGYNTTKAHRLVFGAESPSYFDIPIYLNTSAKQYLINELKKDSKMLAIAHPAFHNGHTPHELRYLSGYDLMEVLNHYRVSDVYWDSALSSGKAVWLISDDDTHDINDPVETGVCWTLVNSPDKNADDIMNSLKTGKAVGLKGKNFENPLILESVTIDSMTVNYKFNMPANIKLIGDNGIVKAESGNSDSISYTFKPEDTYLRAVVNTPDSVSFLYLNPVIRYDGGAPPSNPFTAKVNYFQSYLIRVLILIPYLLLIYFIYRKIRNKKRKNSYI
;
A
#
# COMPACT_ATOMS: atom_id res chain seq x y z
N MET A 1 24.23 -30.95 -42.00
CA MET A 1 23.08 -30.01 -42.14
C MET A 1 23.45 -28.90 -43.10
N SER A 2 22.57 -28.57 -44.06
CA SER A 2 22.81 -27.47 -45.00
C SER A 2 22.80 -26.13 -44.26
N LYS A 3 23.60 -25.15 -44.75
CA LYS A 3 23.69 -23.78 -44.18
C LYS A 3 22.33 -23.08 -43.93
N PRO A 4 21.25 -23.32 -44.71
CA PRO A 4 19.92 -22.77 -44.44
C PRO A 4 19.27 -23.34 -43.17
N VAL A 5 19.39 -24.65 -42.92
CA VAL A 5 18.80 -25.31 -41.75
C VAL A 5 19.46 -24.82 -40.46
N LEU A 6 20.78 -24.57 -40.49
CA LEU A 6 21.50 -23.94 -39.37
C LEU A 6 21.12 -22.47 -39.13
N ARG A 7 20.59 -21.74 -40.13
CA ARG A 7 20.12 -20.36 -39.96
C ARG A 7 18.73 -20.31 -39.33
N ILE A 8 17.84 -21.22 -39.72
CA ILE A 8 16.48 -21.32 -39.19
C ILE A 8 16.49 -21.66 -37.69
N LEU A 9 17.39 -22.55 -37.25
CA LEU A 9 17.56 -22.91 -35.83
C LEU A 9 18.21 -21.81 -34.97
N LYS A 10 18.93 -20.87 -35.58
CA LYS A 10 19.59 -19.77 -34.85
C LYS A 10 18.68 -18.57 -34.60
N PHE A 11 17.68 -18.36 -35.46
CA PHE A 11 16.71 -17.28 -35.29
C PHE A 11 15.99 -17.31 -33.93
N PRO A 12 15.40 -18.43 -33.46
CA PRO A 12 14.74 -18.46 -32.16
C PRO A 12 15.71 -18.19 -31.01
N LEU A 13 16.94 -18.74 -31.06
CA LEU A 13 17.97 -18.45 -30.06
C LEU A 13 18.31 -16.96 -30.00
N TYR A 14 18.51 -16.31 -31.15
CA TYR A 14 18.79 -14.87 -31.19
C TYR A 14 17.61 -14.02 -30.72
N LEU A 15 16.38 -14.45 -31.00
CA LEU A 15 15.18 -13.79 -30.46
C LEU A 15 15.12 -13.90 -28.94
N VAL A 16 15.37 -15.08 -28.37
CA VAL A 16 15.41 -15.26 -26.90
C VAL A 16 16.51 -14.40 -26.27
N LEU A 17 17.73 -14.41 -26.84
CA LEU A 17 18.83 -13.58 -26.33
C LEU A 17 18.53 -12.08 -26.44
N PHE A 18 17.85 -11.65 -27.51
CA PHE A 18 17.42 -10.27 -27.68
C PHE A 18 16.38 -9.88 -26.62
N LEU A 19 15.35 -10.69 -26.41
CA LEU A 19 14.33 -10.45 -25.39
C LEU A 19 14.94 -10.41 -23.98
N LEU A 20 15.87 -11.31 -23.68
CA LEU A 20 16.61 -11.31 -22.41
C LEU A 20 17.44 -10.03 -22.25
N PHE A 21 18.12 -9.59 -23.30
CA PHE A 21 18.88 -8.34 -23.28
C PHE A 21 17.97 -7.12 -23.05
N VAL A 22 16.81 -7.06 -23.71
CA VAL A 22 15.81 -6.00 -23.51
C VAL A 22 15.32 -6.02 -22.05
N PHE A 23 15.02 -7.19 -21.50
CA PHE A 23 14.56 -7.33 -20.11
C PHE A 23 15.63 -6.91 -19.09
N ILE A 24 16.88 -7.34 -19.27
CA ILE A 24 18.01 -6.89 -18.44
C ILE A 24 18.21 -5.37 -18.56
N THR A 25 18.07 -4.83 -19.77
CA THR A 25 18.18 -3.39 -20.00
C THR A 25 17.06 -2.63 -19.30
N TYR A 26 15.84 -3.16 -19.29
CA TYR A 26 14.72 -2.58 -18.55
C TYR A 26 14.97 -2.55 -17.04
N ILE A 27 15.46 -3.65 -16.47
CA ILE A 27 15.84 -3.70 -15.04
C ILE A 27 16.94 -2.67 -14.75
N ALA A 28 18.00 -2.66 -15.56
CA ALA A 28 19.11 -1.72 -15.42
C ALA A 28 18.64 -0.26 -15.54
N TYR A 29 17.71 0.03 -16.45
CA TYR A 29 17.08 1.34 -16.59
C TYR A 29 16.33 1.73 -15.31
N GLY A 30 15.56 0.81 -14.73
CA GLY A 30 14.86 1.03 -13.46
C GLY A 30 15.80 1.51 -12.34
N TYR A 31 16.94 0.83 -12.16
CA TYR A 31 17.95 1.25 -11.19
C TYR A 31 18.69 2.54 -11.59
N PHE A 32 18.90 2.74 -12.89
CA PHE A 32 19.58 3.93 -13.41
C PHE A 32 18.78 5.20 -13.14
N VAL A 33 17.45 5.16 -13.31
CA VAL A 33 16.59 6.32 -13.03
C VAL A 33 16.28 6.48 -11.54
N SER A 34 16.31 5.38 -10.78
CA SER A 34 16.09 5.44 -9.34
C SER A 34 17.16 6.25 -8.62
N GLU A 35 16.87 6.57 -7.36
CA GLU A 35 17.78 7.25 -6.44
C GLU A 35 18.07 6.37 -5.24
N ILE A 36 19.27 6.53 -4.68
CA ILE A 36 19.64 5.98 -3.38
C ILE A 36 19.35 7.02 -2.31
N TYR A 37 18.78 6.57 -1.20
CA TYR A 37 18.37 7.44 -0.10
C TYR A 37 19.15 7.15 1.18
N ASP A 38 19.55 8.23 1.85
CA ASP A 38 19.90 8.20 3.26
C ASP A 38 18.62 8.35 4.08
N PHE A 39 18.33 7.35 4.92
CA PHE A 39 17.15 7.34 5.76
C PHE A 39 17.51 7.88 7.15
N PRO A 40 16.82 8.91 7.66
CA PRO A 40 17.02 9.37 9.02
C PRO A 40 16.57 8.30 10.02
N GLU A 41 17.19 8.31 11.20
CA GLU A 41 16.77 7.43 12.29
C GLU A 41 15.29 7.68 12.64
N PRO A 42 14.50 6.60 12.83
CA PRO A 42 13.12 6.70 13.28
C PRO A 42 13.00 7.50 14.58
N LYS A 43 12.02 8.40 14.63
CA LYS A 43 11.70 9.18 15.82
C LYS A 43 10.27 8.86 16.22
N PRO A 44 10.04 8.14 17.33
CA PRO A 44 8.70 7.86 17.81
C PRO A 44 7.90 9.14 18.06
N PHE A 45 6.58 9.01 18.16
CA PHE A 45 5.73 10.15 18.47
C PHE A 45 6.04 10.73 19.86
N THR A 46 5.96 12.06 19.99
CA THR A 46 6.27 12.77 21.23
C THR A 46 5.31 13.94 21.42
N GLY A 47 5.23 14.45 22.65
CA GLY A 47 4.41 15.60 22.99
C GLY A 47 3.58 15.37 24.25
N ASP A 48 2.98 16.43 24.74
CA ASP A 48 2.21 16.50 25.98
C ASP A 48 0.70 16.38 25.76
N ARG A 49 0.26 16.18 24.52
CA ARG A 49 -1.14 16.01 24.14
C ARG A 49 -1.35 14.71 23.38
N LEU A 50 -2.62 14.33 23.26
CA LEU A 50 -3.07 13.19 22.47
C LEU A 50 -3.92 13.66 21.28
N TYR A 51 -3.54 13.23 20.08
CA TYR A 51 -4.35 13.36 18.88
C TYR A 51 -5.35 12.21 18.85
N ASN A 52 -6.64 12.53 18.96
CA ASN A 52 -7.73 11.56 18.83
C ASN A 52 -8.35 11.65 17.43
N PRO A 53 -8.16 10.65 16.55
CA PRO A 53 -8.82 10.66 15.24
C PRO A 53 -10.35 10.55 15.35
N TYR A 54 -10.88 10.21 16.54
CA TYR A 54 -12.31 10.06 16.79
C TYR A 54 -12.94 11.26 17.52
N ASP A 55 -12.23 12.38 17.64
CA ASP A 55 -12.83 13.63 18.07
C ASP A 55 -13.65 14.25 16.92
N ASN A 56 -14.78 14.88 17.27
CA ASN A 56 -15.64 15.60 16.32
C ASN A 56 -16.01 14.73 15.10
N LEU A 57 -16.50 13.52 15.36
CA LEU A 57 -17.03 12.63 14.32
C LEU A 57 -18.30 13.24 13.69
N TYR A 58 -18.46 12.99 12.40
CA TYR A 58 -19.66 13.27 11.64
C TYR A 58 -20.76 12.23 11.97
N PRO A 59 -22.04 12.53 11.72
CA PRO A 59 -23.12 11.57 11.96
C PRO A 59 -23.11 10.37 11.01
N HIS A 60 -22.33 10.41 9.94
CA HIS A 60 -22.33 9.39 8.89
C HIS A 60 -21.06 8.54 8.91
N TRP A 61 -21.25 7.24 8.80
CA TRP A 61 -20.20 6.26 8.51
C TRP A 61 -20.52 5.59 7.19
N TYR A 62 -19.56 5.60 6.27
CA TYR A 62 -19.72 5.04 4.94
C TYR A 62 -18.95 3.73 4.80
N LYS A 63 -19.64 2.68 4.37
CA LYS A 63 -19.02 1.37 4.13
C LYS A 63 -18.27 1.39 2.80
N ALA A 64 -16.96 1.14 2.87
CA ALA A 64 -16.04 1.31 1.76
C ALA A 64 -15.24 0.04 1.48
N ASN A 65 -15.01 -0.22 0.19
CA ASN A 65 -13.97 -1.11 -0.28
C ASN A 65 -13.12 -0.40 -1.33
N PHE A 66 -11.82 -0.32 -1.08
CA PHE A 66 -10.83 0.33 -1.93
C PHE A 66 -9.94 -0.67 -2.69
N HIS A 67 -10.04 -1.96 -2.37
CA HIS A 67 -9.24 -3.02 -2.97
C HIS A 67 -10.13 -4.11 -3.57
N ALA A 68 -10.28 -4.11 -4.89
CA ALA A 68 -11.03 -5.10 -5.64
C ALA A 68 -10.56 -5.16 -7.09
N HIS A 69 -10.50 -6.38 -7.64
CA HIS A 69 -10.06 -6.64 -9.00
C HIS A 69 -11.19 -7.19 -9.86
N SER A 70 -11.32 -6.64 -11.05
CA SER A 70 -12.18 -7.16 -12.12
C SER A 70 -11.34 -7.88 -13.17
N TYR A 71 -12.02 -8.48 -14.14
CA TYR A 71 -11.40 -9.00 -15.34
C TYR A 71 -10.66 -7.89 -16.10
N ALA A 72 -9.35 -8.05 -16.26
CA ALA A 72 -8.48 -7.08 -16.91
C ALA A 72 -7.37 -7.79 -17.69
N TRP A 73 -6.72 -7.05 -18.59
CA TRP A 73 -5.55 -7.52 -19.35
C TRP A 73 -5.75 -8.84 -20.11
N GLY A 74 -6.97 -9.09 -20.60
CA GLY A 74 -7.30 -10.35 -21.30
C GLY A 74 -7.20 -11.59 -20.40
N GLY A 75 -7.33 -11.44 -19.08
CA GLY A 75 -7.21 -12.53 -18.10
C GLY A 75 -5.78 -12.80 -17.62
N LEU A 76 -4.83 -11.88 -17.89
CA LEU A 76 -3.47 -11.99 -17.34
C LEU A 76 -3.45 -11.75 -15.82
N THR A 77 -4.41 -10.97 -15.31
CA THR A 77 -4.66 -10.77 -13.88
C THR A 77 -5.81 -11.65 -13.41
N ASN A 78 -5.86 -11.96 -12.12
CA ASN A 78 -6.72 -13.02 -11.58
C ASN A 78 -8.20 -12.65 -11.40
N GLY A 79 -8.60 -11.39 -11.63
CA GLY A 79 -9.99 -10.96 -11.51
C GLY A 79 -10.89 -11.69 -12.51
N LYS A 80 -12.03 -12.24 -12.04
CA LYS A 80 -12.88 -13.14 -12.84
C LYS A 80 -14.11 -12.46 -13.44
N GLN A 81 -14.71 -11.51 -12.73
CA GLN A 81 -15.95 -10.84 -13.11
C GLN A 81 -15.70 -9.47 -13.74
N THR A 82 -16.67 -8.95 -14.52
CA THR A 82 -16.55 -7.60 -15.11
C THR A 82 -16.59 -6.52 -14.03
N GLU A 83 -16.14 -5.32 -14.38
CA GLU A 83 -16.22 -4.17 -13.50
C GLU A 83 -17.65 -3.93 -12.96
N GLU A 84 -18.66 -4.02 -13.84
CA GLU A 84 -20.06 -3.81 -13.48
C GLU A 84 -20.60 -4.89 -12.53
N GLU A 85 -20.20 -6.15 -12.72
CA GLU A 85 -20.61 -7.26 -11.85
C GLU A 85 -20.04 -7.09 -10.43
N VAL A 86 -18.76 -6.72 -10.32
CA VAL A 86 -18.12 -6.45 -9.02
C VAL A 86 -18.80 -5.28 -8.32
N ILE A 87 -19.02 -4.18 -9.04
CA ILE A 87 -19.69 -3.00 -8.50
C ILE A 87 -21.12 -3.33 -8.06
N GLN A 88 -21.86 -4.11 -8.87
CA GLN A 88 -23.22 -4.52 -8.56
C GLN A 88 -23.27 -5.36 -7.29
N LYS A 89 -22.33 -6.29 -7.11
CA LYS A 89 -22.24 -7.10 -5.89
C LYS A 89 -22.09 -6.22 -4.65
N TYR A 90 -21.11 -5.31 -4.63
CA TYR A 90 -20.91 -4.43 -3.48
C TYR A 90 -22.11 -3.48 -3.22
N ARG A 91 -22.79 -3.01 -4.28
CA ARG A 91 -24.02 -2.22 -4.13
C ARG A 91 -25.16 -3.03 -3.48
N GLN A 92 -25.33 -4.29 -3.86
CA GLN A 92 -26.34 -5.18 -3.26
C GLN A 92 -26.06 -5.43 -1.77
N GLU A 93 -24.79 -5.39 -1.37
CA GLU A 93 -24.33 -5.58 0.02
C GLU A 93 -24.18 -4.24 0.78
N ASN A 94 -24.86 -3.19 0.31
CA ASN A 94 -24.97 -1.87 0.93
C ASN A 94 -23.62 -1.15 1.16
N TYR A 95 -22.67 -1.30 0.24
CA TYR A 95 -21.47 -0.45 0.24
C TYR A 95 -21.80 0.93 -0.30
N ASP A 96 -21.34 1.95 0.42
CA ASP A 96 -21.51 3.35 0.07
C ASP A 96 -20.45 3.82 -0.93
N LEU A 97 -19.24 3.26 -0.80
CA LEU A 97 -18.03 3.67 -1.50
C LEU A 97 -17.36 2.44 -2.11
N ILE A 98 -17.38 2.35 -3.44
CA ILE A 98 -16.92 1.15 -4.15
C ILE A 98 -15.87 1.58 -5.17
N TYR A 99 -14.63 1.13 -4.98
CA TYR A 99 -13.53 1.45 -5.88
C TYR A 99 -12.87 0.17 -6.38
N LEU A 100 -12.75 0.07 -7.70
CA LEU A 100 -11.98 -0.99 -8.34
C LEU A 100 -10.53 -0.52 -8.47
N SER A 101 -9.61 -1.40 -8.12
CA SER A 101 -8.18 -1.10 -8.02
C SER A 101 -7.34 -2.03 -8.90
N ASN A 102 -7.80 -2.29 -10.12
CA ASN A 102 -7.13 -3.18 -11.06
C ASN A 102 -5.64 -2.85 -11.22
N TYR A 103 -4.80 -3.89 -11.34
CA TYR A 103 -3.37 -3.75 -11.59
C TYR A 103 -3.09 -2.80 -12.76
N HIS A 104 -2.44 -1.66 -12.47
CA HIS A 104 -2.02 -0.66 -13.45
C HIS A 104 -3.12 -0.20 -14.43
N LYS A 105 -4.39 -0.28 -14.02
CA LYS A 105 -5.55 0.10 -14.85
C LYS A 105 -6.57 0.83 -13.98
N ILE A 106 -6.90 2.05 -14.36
CA ILE A 106 -7.95 2.83 -13.70
C ILE A 106 -9.31 2.44 -14.30
N TYR A 107 -10.28 2.18 -13.42
CA TYR A 107 -11.69 2.18 -13.74
C TYR A 107 -12.43 3.08 -12.77
N LEU A 108 -13.25 3.99 -13.30
CA LEU A 108 -14.02 4.92 -12.48
C LEU A 108 -15.43 4.36 -12.24
N THR A 109 -15.70 3.90 -11.02
CA THR A 109 -17.04 3.46 -10.59
C THR A 109 -18.10 4.54 -10.79
N TYR A 110 -17.71 5.81 -10.59
CA TYR A 110 -18.54 6.98 -10.80
C TYR A 110 -17.96 7.82 -11.94
N PRO A 111 -18.78 8.31 -12.88
CA PRO A 111 -18.29 9.03 -14.05
C PRO A 111 -17.54 10.32 -13.68
N PRO A 112 -16.65 10.83 -14.54
CA PRO A 112 -16.02 12.13 -14.36
C PRO A 112 -17.06 13.23 -14.10
N GLY A 113 -16.77 14.10 -13.13
CA GLY A 113 -17.69 15.16 -12.69
C GLY A 113 -18.65 14.76 -11.57
N ASN A 114 -18.77 13.46 -11.24
CA ASN A 114 -19.45 13.06 -10.01
C ASN A 114 -18.56 13.38 -8.79
N PRO A 115 -19.07 14.02 -7.72
CA PRO A 115 -18.28 14.36 -6.53
C PRO A 115 -17.61 13.16 -5.85
N SER A 116 -18.19 11.96 -5.92
CA SER A 116 -17.63 10.70 -5.36
C SER A 116 -16.65 10.01 -6.30
N SER A 117 -16.42 10.54 -7.50
CA SER A 117 -15.48 9.97 -8.47
C SER A 117 -14.05 10.10 -7.95
N LEU A 118 -13.42 8.94 -7.70
CA LEU A 118 -12.05 8.82 -7.25
C LEU A 118 -11.46 7.61 -7.97
N SER A 119 -10.34 7.81 -8.64
CA SER A 119 -9.57 6.70 -9.22
C SER A 119 -8.79 5.99 -8.12
N VAL A 120 -8.78 4.66 -8.17
CA VAL A 120 -7.87 3.82 -7.39
C VAL A 120 -7.30 2.79 -8.35
N TYR A 121 -6.01 2.48 -8.26
CA TYR A 121 -5.43 1.34 -8.98
C TYR A 121 -4.31 0.72 -8.14
N GLU A 122 -4.08 -0.58 -8.30
CA GLU A 122 -2.97 -1.26 -7.65
C GLU A 122 -1.71 -1.15 -8.52
N HIS A 123 -0.67 -0.56 -7.95
CA HIS A 123 0.66 -0.50 -8.54
C HIS A 123 1.56 -1.58 -7.95
N GLY A 124 2.16 -2.36 -8.85
CA GLY A 124 3.27 -3.25 -8.55
C GLY A 124 3.18 -4.54 -9.35
N TYR A 125 4.19 -4.83 -10.17
CA TYR A 125 4.35 -6.14 -10.82
C TYR A 125 5.70 -6.80 -10.46
N ASN A 126 6.46 -6.19 -9.54
CA ASN A 126 7.71 -6.72 -9.02
C ASN A 126 7.55 -8.12 -8.40
N THR A 127 8.64 -8.89 -8.42
CA THR A 127 8.64 -10.28 -7.95
C THR A 127 8.33 -10.43 -6.46
N THR A 128 8.57 -9.38 -5.66
CA THR A 128 8.27 -9.39 -4.22
C THR A 128 6.82 -9.05 -3.89
N LYS A 129 6.00 -8.66 -4.88
CA LYS A 129 4.62 -8.19 -4.66
C LYS A 129 4.53 -7.03 -3.68
N ALA A 130 5.50 -6.11 -3.74
CA ALA A 130 5.44 -4.85 -3.02
C ALA A 130 4.41 -3.94 -3.69
N HIS A 131 3.14 -4.11 -3.37
CA HIS A 131 2.03 -3.44 -4.02
C HIS A 131 1.61 -2.17 -3.27
N ARG A 132 0.99 -1.24 -4.00
CA ARG A 132 0.51 0.05 -3.49
C ARG A 132 -0.83 0.38 -4.11
N LEU A 133 -1.78 0.87 -3.33
CA LEU A 133 -2.99 1.47 -3.87
C LEU A 133 -2.74 2.96 -4.11
N VAL A 134 -2.97 3.40 -5.34
CA VAL A 134 -2.73 4.78 -5.79
C VAL A 134 -4.06 5.47 -5.98
N PHE A 135 -4.34 6.48 -5.15
CA PHE A 135 -5.63 7.17 -5.11
C PHE A 135 -5.57 8.52 -5.82
N GLY A 136 -6.58 8.79 -6.64
CA GLY A 136 -6.79 10.09 -7.28
C GLY A 136 -5.77 10.44 -8.35
N ALA A 137 -5.16 9.44 -8.99
CA ALA A 137 -4.29 9.66 -10.16
C ALA A 137 -5.10 9.85 -11.44
N GLU A 138 -4.65 10.76 -12.31
CA GLU A 138 -5.31 10.99 -13.61
C GLU A 138 -5.04 9.86 -14.61
N SER A 139 -3.88 9.20 -14.51
CA SER A 139 -3.50 8.05 -15.31
C SER A 139 -2.64 7.08 -14.50
N PRO A 140 -2.68 5.76 -14.80
CA PRO A 140 -1.85 4.80 -14.09
C PRO A 140 -0.38 4.94 -14.48
N SER A 141 0.52 4.91 -13.50
CA SER A 141 1.95 4.76 -13.74
C SER A 141 2.27 3.30 -14.06
N TYR A 142 2.84 3.05 -15.24
CA TYR A 142 3.30 1.73 -15.67
C TYR A 142 4.74 1.41 -15.26
N PHE A 143 5.47 2.38 -14.70
CA PHE A 143 6.86 2.18 -14.32
C PHE A 143 6.95 1.44 -12.98
N ASP A 144 7.62 0.29 -12.97
CA ASP A 144 7.99 -0.45 -11.75
C ASP A 144 9.34 -1.15 -11.99
N ILE A 145 10.06 -1.46 -10.91
CA ILE A 145 11.36 -2.14 -10.94
C ILE A 145 11.09 -3.64 -10.73
N PRO A 146 11.26 -4.51 -11.75
CA PRO A 146 10.72 -5.87 -11.65
C PRO A 146 11.37 -6.78 -10.60
N ILE A 147 12.66 -6.57 -10.32
CA ILE A 147 13.48 -7.49 -9.49
C ILE A 147 14.29 -6.69 -8.49
N TYR A 148 14.45 -7.23 -7.26
CA TYR A 148 15.32 -6.73 -6.19
C TYR A 148 14.95 -5.34 -5.63
N LEU A 149 13.67 -5.13 -5.33
CA LEU A 149 13.19 -3.90 -4.67
C LEU A 149 13.81 -3.70 -3.28
N ASN A 150 14.99 -3.08 -3.22
CA ASN A 150 15.59 -2.64 -1.97
C ASN A 150 14.83 -1.42 -1.40
N THR A 151 15.17 -1.01 -0.17
CA THR A 151 14.47 0.08 0.51
C THR A 151 14.53 1.41 -0.26
N SER A 152 15.65 1.73 -0.92
CA SER A 152 15.77 2.94 -1.75
C SER A 152 14.91 2.87 -3.01
N ALA A 153 14.86 1.73 -3.69
CA ALA A 153 13.97 1.51 -4.84
C ALA A 153 12.50 1.61 -4.43
N LYS A 154 12.12 1.04 -3.28
CA LYS A 154 10.78 1.16 -2.70
C LYS A 154 10.43 2.62 -2.38
N GLN A 155 11.35 3.38 -1.78
CA GLN A 155 11.16 4.81 -1.49
C GLN A 155 11.06 5.63 -2.78
N TYR A 156 11.88 5.34 -3.79
CA TYR A 156 11.80 5.98 -5.10
C TYR A 156 10.41 5.79 -5.72
N LEU A 157 9.89 4.56 -5.75
CA LEU A 157 8.56 4.28 -6.29
C LEU A 157 7.45 5.01 -5.49
N ILE A 158 7.56 5.08 -4.16
CA ILE A 158 6.62 5.88 -3.34
C ILE A 158 6.67 7.36 -3.75
N ASN A 159 7.87 7.92 -3.91
CA ASN A 159 8.06 9.32 -4.30
C ASN A 159 7.48 9.59 -5.69
N GLU A 160 7.77 8.73 -6.68
CA GLU A 160 7.26 8.89 -8.04
C GLU A 160 5.73 8.79 -8.10
N LEU A 161 5.14 7.78 -7.46
CA LEU A 161 3.68 7.60 -7.45
C LEU A 161 2.96 8.75 -6.76
N LYS A 162 3.57 9.34 -5.73
CA LYS A 162 2.97 10.45 -4.98
C LYS A 162 2.94 11.76 -5.76
N LYS A 163 3.75 11.93 -6.82
CA LYS A 163 3.73 13.14 -7.66
C LYS A 163 2.40 13.30 -8.40
N ASP A 164 1.84 12.18 -8.85
CA ASP A 164 0.65 12.14 -9.70
C ASP A 164 -0.57 11.56 -8.95
N SER A 165 -0.52 11.44 -7.62
CA SER A 165 -1.63 10.92 -6.81
C SER A 165 -1.94 11.79 -5.60
N LYS A 166 -3.20 11.76 -5.18
CA LYS A 166 -3.66 12.51 -3.99
C LYS A 166 -3.31 11.77 -2.70
N MET A 167 -3.30 10.44 -2.73
CA MET A 167 -3.09 9.58 -1.56
C MET A 167 -2.50 8.24 -2.00
N LEU A 168 -1.71 7.61 -1.13
CA LEU A 168 -1.01 6.36 -1.41
C LEU A 168 -1.14 5.42 -0.20
N ALA A 169 -1.57 4.18 -0.44
CA ALA A 169 -1.54 3.12 0.56
C ALA A 169 -0.47 2.08 0.22
N ILE A 170 0.23 1.57 1.24
CA ILE A 170 0.94 0.31 1.10
C ILE A 170 -0.10 -0.82 1.18
N ALA A 171 -0.25 -1.58 0.09
CA ALA A 171 -1.19 -2.69 0.03
C ALA A 171 -0.58 -3.94 0.67
N HIS A 172 -1.39 -4.64 1.46
CA HIS A 172 -1.14 -5.95 2.10
C HIS A 172 0.35 -6.31 2.30
N PRO A 173 1.13 -5.50 3.06
CA PRO A 173 2.61 -5.58 3.05
C PRO A 173 3.19 -6.93 3.47
N ALA A 174 2.42 -7.75 4.18
CA ALA A 174 2.76 -9.12 4.54
C ALA A 174 2.73 -10.12 3.36
N PHE A 175 2.22 -9.73 2.19
CA PHE A 175 2.15 -10.59 1.02
C PHE A 175 3.52 -10.76 0.35
N HIS A 176 3.95 -12.01 0.19
CA HIS A 176 5.14 -12.40 -0.58
C HIS A 176 6.44 -11.63 -0.23
N ASN A 177 6.58 -11.15 1.01
CA ASN A 177 7.66 -10.27 1.46
C ASN A 177 7.76 -8.95 0.66
N GLY A 178 6.62 -8.42 0.21
CA GLY A 178 6.54 -7.15 -0.50
C GLY A 178 7.16 -6.02 0.31
N HIS A 179 6.90 -6.01 1.62
CA HIS A 179 7.61 -5.18 2.58
C HIS A 179 8.11 -6.04 3.74
N THR A 180 9.01 -5.47 4.54
CA THR A 180 9.38 -6.00 5.86
C THR A 180 9.04 -4.97 6.92
N PRO A 181 8.79 -5.37 8.18
CA PRO A 181 8.58 -4.41 9.26
C PRO A 181 9.77 -3.44 9.38
N HIS A 182 11.00 -3.94 9.26
CA HIS A 182 12.21 -3.11 9.29
C HIS A 182 12.18 -1.99 8.25
N GLU A 183 11.79 -2.27 7.00
CA GLU A 183 11.71 -1.24 5.96
C GLU A 183 10.67 -0.17 6.27
N LEU A 184 9.52 -0.55 6.83
CA LEU A 184 8.45 0.39 7.17
C LEU A 184 8.81 1.33 8.32
N ARG A 185 9.88 1.02 9.06
CA ARG A 185 10.48 1.98 9.99
C ARG A 185 11.09 3.19 9.28
N TYR A 186 11.46 3.07 8.00
CA TYR A 186 12.20 4.10 7.25
C TYR A 186 11.44 4.66 6.05
N LEU A 187 10.65 3.84 5.36
CA LEU A 187 9.83 4.30 4.24
C LEU A 187 8.89 5.43 4.68
N SER A 188 8.75 6.46 3.85
CA SER A 188 8.05 7.70 4.21
C SER A 188 7.25 8.25 3.04
N GLY A 189 6.26 9.11 3.30
CA GLY A 189 5.46 9.79 2.26
C GLY A 189 4.22 9.06 1.76
N TYR A 190 3.89 7.89 2.33
CA TYR A 190 2.62 7.20 2.11
C TYR A 190 1.65 7.47 3.27
N ASP A 191 0.36 7.53 2.99
CA ASP A 191 -0.65 8.00 3.95
C ASP A 191 -1.36 6.83 4.65
N LEU A 192 -1.55 5.72 3.95
CA LEU A 192 -2.37 4.59 4.39
C LEU A 192 -1.61 3.26 4.36
N MET A 193 -2.12 2.28 5.09
CA MET A 193 -1.67 0.90 5.01
C MET A 193 -2.86 -0.04 5.10
N GLU A 194 -2.91 -1.01 4.21
CA GLU A 194 -3.89 -2.09 4.29
C GLU A 194 -3.48 -3.07 5.39
N VAL A 195 -4.12 -2.90 6.55
CA VAL A 195 -3.82 -3.67 7.77
C VAL A 195 -4.58 -4.99 7.75
N LEU A 196 -5.82 -4.96 7.28
CA LEU A 196 -6.68 -6.13 7.15
C LEU A 196 -6.98 -6.38 5.68
N ASN A 197 -6.80 -7.62 5.29
CA ASN A 197 -7.05 -8.10 3.94
C ASN A 197 -7.54 -9.56 4.02
N HIS A 198 -8.32 -10.05 3.05
CA HIS A 198 -8.90 -11.39 3.12
C HIS A 198 -7.85 -12.49 3.39
N TYR A 199 -6.64 -12.37 2.83
CA TYR A 199 -5.58 -13.38 2.96
C TYR A 199 -4.47 -13.01 3.94
N ARG A 200 -4.30 -11.75 4.35
CA ARG A 200 -3.25 -11.34 5.32
C ARG A 200 -3.73 -10.32 6.34
N VAL A 201 -3.12 -10.39 7.52
CA VAL A 201 -3.18 -9.34 8.54
C VAL A 201 -1.77 -8.77 8.69
N SER A 202 -1.67 -7.44 8.65
CA SER A 202 -0.41 -6.68 8.57
C SER A 202 -0.22 -5.77 9.78
N ASP A 203 -0.74 -6.16 10.94
CA ASP A 203 -0.66 -5.40 12.19
C ASP A 203 0.79 -5.17 12.65
N VAL A 204 1.66 -6.17 12.59
CA VAL A 204 3.10 -6.03 12.90
C VAL A 204 3.81 -5.01 11.98
N TYR A 205 3.38 -4.95 10.72
CA TYR A 205 3.93 -4.01 9.73
C TYR A 205 3.49 -2.59 10.04
N TRP A 206 2.22 -2.44 10.40
CA TRP A 206 1.63 -1.17 10.80
C TRP A 206 2.24 -0.65 12.11
N ASP A 207 2.35 -1.50 13.12
CA ASP A 207 3.01 -1.16 14.39
C ASP A 207 4.46 -0.73 14.19
N SER A 208 5.18 -1.32 13.23
CA SER A 208 6.55 -0.91 12.92
C SER A 208 6.64 0.53 12.37
N ALA A 209 5.68 0.92 11.53
CA ALA A 209 5.58 2.29 11.04
C ALA A 209 5.16 3.26 12.16
N LEU A 210 4.12 2.92 12.94
CA LEU A 210 3.61 3.74 14.05
C LEU A 210 4.69 3.97 15.12
N SER A 211 5.39 2.91 15.55
CA SER A 211 6.48 2.99 16.53
C SER A 211 7.66 3.83 16.04
N SER A 212 7.74 4.06 14.72
CA SER A 212 8.75 4.89 14.06
C SER A 212 8.31 6.34 13.86
N GLY A 213 7.19 6.74 14.49
CA GLY A 213 6.59 8.08 14.43
C GLY A 213 5.96 8.42 13.09
N LYS A 214 5.49 7.41 12.35
CA LYS A 214 4.82 7.60 11.06
C LYS A 214 3.33 7.44 11.26
N ALA A 215 2.58 8.54 11.21
CA ALA A 215 1.13 8.44 11.29
C ALA A 215 0.62 7.98 9.93
N VAL A 216 0.42 6.67 9.84
CA VAL A 216 -0.13 5.96 8.69
C VAL A 216 -1.44 5.36 9.16
N TRP A 217 -2.52 5.65 8.44
CA TRP A 217 -3.85 5.21 8.85
C TRP A 217 -4.22 3.90 8.19
N LEU A 218 -5.00 3.09 8.90
CA LEU A 218 -5.43 1.80 8.39
C LEU A 218 -6.45 1.97 7.26
N ILE A 219 -6.37 1.07 6.31
CA ILE A 219 -7.52 0.58 5.53
C ILE A 219 -7.65 -0.92 5.73
N SER A 220 -8.84 -1.42 5.44
CA SER A 220 -9.25 -2.80 5.54
C SER A 220 -10.10 -3.09 4.32
N ASP A 221 -9.67 -3.99 3.47
CA ASP A 221 -10.32 -4.21 2.18
C ASP A 221 -10.25 -5.68 1.80
N ASP A 222 -11.15 -6.09 0.91
CA ASP A 222 -11.22 -7.50 0.53
C ASP A 222 -9.98 -7.90 -0.29
N ASP A 223 -9.55 -7.12 -1.28
CA ASP A 223 -8.66 -7.58 -2.38
C ASP A 223 -9.30 -8.76 -3.14
N THR A 224 -10.60 -8.62 -3.39
CA THR A 224 -11.40 -9.63 -4.09
C THR A 224 -10.91 -9.84 -5.51
N HIS A 225 -10.82 -11.11 -5.92
CA HIS A 225 -10.60 -11.51 -7.31
C HIS A 225 -11.76 -12.36 -7.86
N ASP A 226 -12.55 -12.97 -6.96
CA ASP A 226 -13.78 -13.69 -7.27
C ASP A 226 -14.91 -13.31 -6.33
N ILE A 227 -15.90 -12.56 -6.83
CA ILE A 227 -17.07 -12.15 -6.02
C ILE A 227 -17.98 -13.31 -5.58
N ASN A 228 -17.78 -14.51 -6.13
CA ASN A 228 -18.49 -15.73 -5.73
C ASN A 228 -17.73 -16.51 -4.66
N ASP A 229 -16.48 -16.15 -4.34
CA ASP A 229 -15.72 -16.77 -3.26
C ASP A 229 -16.04 -16.08 -1.92
N PRO A 230 -16.76 -16.76 -1.00
CA PRO A 230 -17.16 -16.18 0.29
C PRO A 230 -15.99 -16.06 1.29
N VAL A 231 -14.81 -16.57 0.94
CA VAL A 231 -13.57 -16.41 1.73
C VAL A 231 -12.78 -15.18 1.27
N GLU A 232 -12.92 -14.77 0.01
CA GLU A 232 -12.26 -13.57 -0.54
C GLU A 232 -13.11 -12.31 -0.41
N THR A 233 -14.43 -12.42 -0.61
CA THR A 233 -15.30 -11.24 -0.79
C THR A 233 -16.26 -11.06 0.39
N GLY A 234 -16.37 -9.83 0.90
CA GLY A 234 -17.24 -9.49 2.02
C GLY A 234 -16.70 -9.92 3.37
N VAL A 235 -15.37 -9.98 3.51
CA VAL A 235 -14.69 -10.41 4.73
C VAL A 235 -13.88 -9.30 5.36
N CYS A 236 -13.46 -8.28 4.60
CA CYS A 236 -12.75 -7.10 5.09
C CYS A 236 -13.26 -5.82 4.44
N TRP A 237 -13.54 -4.79 5.23
CA TRP A 237 -13.93 -3.47 4.70
C TRP A 237 -13.59 -2.33 5.65
N THR A 238 -13.59 -1.11 5.12
CA THR A 238 -13.32 0.11 5.89
C THR A 238 -14.64 0.84 6.12
N LEU A 239 -14.89 1.29 7.36
CA LEU A 239 -15.90 2.34 7.58
C LEU A 239 -15.19 3.68 7.67
N VAL A 240 -15.62 4.65 6.86
CA VAL A 240 -15.06 6.01 6.83
C VAL A 240 -16.07 6.98 7.44
N ASN A 241 -15.66 7.74 8.45
CA ASN A 241 -16.49 8.79 9.04
C ASN A 241 -16.20 10.11 8.33
N SER A 242 -17.16 10.59 7.55
CA SER A 242 -17.00 11.74 6.64
C SER A 242 -18.29 12.56 6.59
N PRO A 243 -18.24 13.88 6.33
CA PRO A 243 -19.46 14.68 6.21
C PRO A 243 -20.32 14.26 5.02
N ASP A 244 -19.68 13.82 3.93
CA ASP A 244 -20.31 13.42 2.68
C ASP A 244 -19.45 12.33 1.97
N LYS A 245 -20.01 11.73 0.92
CA LYS A 245 -19.38 10.70 0.07
C LYS A 245 -18.49 11.29 -1.03
N ASN A 246 -18.27 12.60 -1.06
CA ASN A 246 -17.40 13.19 -2.08
C ASN A 246 -15.93 12.80 -1.85
N ALA A 247 -15.18 12.65 -2.94
CA ALA A 247 -13.85 12.04 -2.92
C ALA A 247 -12.88 12.79 -2.01
N ASP A 248 -12.89 14.13 -2.04
CA ASP A 248 -11.97 14.94 -1.25
C ASP A 248 -12.27 14.83 0.26
N ASP A 249 -13.55 14.79 0.66
CA ASP A 249 -13.93 14.57 2.07
C ASP A 249 -13.59 13.16 2.56
N ILE A 250 -13.80 12.14 1.73
CA ILE A 250 -13.38 10.76 2.04
C ILE A 250 -11.86 10.68 2.22
N MET A 251 -11.09 11.26 1.30
CA MET A 251 -9.62 11.27 1.40
C MET A 251 -9.14 12.06 2.62
N ASN A 252 -9.77 13.19 2.95
CA ASN A 252 -9.43 13.98 4.13
C ASN A 252 -9.72 13.21 5.43
N SER A 253 -10.85 12.50 5.49
CA SER A 253 -11.22 11.65 6.62
C SER A 253 -10.21 10.51 6.81
N LEU A 254 -9.82 9.84 5.73
CA LEU A 254 -8.77 8.81 5.74
C LEU A 254 -7.42 9.37 6.19
N LYS A 255 -6.99 10.53 5.66
CA LYS A 255 -5.72 11.19 6.01
C LYS A 255 -5.65 11.73 7.44
N THR A 256 -6.78 11.84 8.13
CA THR A 256 -6.86 12.27 9.53
C THR A 256 -7.22 11.12 10.48
N GLY A 257 -7.32 9.89 9.97
CA GLY A 257 -7.56 8.69 10.77
C GLY A 257 -9.04 8.45 11.13
N LYS A 258 -9.98 9.21 10.56
CA LYS A 258 -11.44 9.09 10.78
C LYS A 258 -12.03 7.86 10.08
N ALA A 259 -11.47 6.69 10.40
CA ALA A 259 -11.85 5.41 9.84
C ALA A 259 -11.63 4.28 10.85
N VAL A 260 -12.32 3.17 10.61
CA VAL A 260 -12.12 1.90 11.31
C VAL A 260 -12.09 0.76 10.30
N GLY A 261 -11.31 -0.27 10.59
CA GLY A 261 -11.18 -1.45 9.75
C GLY A 261 -11.96 -2.60 10.35
N LEU A 262 -12.72 -3.31 9.54
CA LEU A 262 -13.52 -4.44 9.99
C LEU A 262 -13.11 -5.69 9.25
N LYS A 263 -13.00 -6.78 10.01
CA LYS A 263 -12.98 -8.14 9.46
C LYS A 263 -14.23 -8.86 9.94
N GLY A 264 -14.98 -9.46 9.04
CA GLY A 264 -16.22 -10.15 9.35
C GLY A 264 -16.44 -11.34 8.43
N LYS A 265 -17.72 -11.67 8.22
CA LYS A 265 -18.12 -12.75 7.32
C LYS A 265 -19.43 -12.39 6.64
N ASN A 266 -19.58 -12.75 5.38
CA ASN A 266 -20.81 -12.50 4.61
C ASN A 266 -21.23 -11.03 4.65
N PHE A 267 -20.28 -10.10 4.51
CA PHE A 267 -20.50 -8.66 4.55
C PHE A 267 -20.99 -8.09 5.89
N GLU A 268 -21.03 -8.90 6.96
CA GLU A 268 -21.55 -8.53 8.27
C GLU A 268 -20.48 -8.54 9.37
N ASN A 269 -20.58 -7.55 10.25
CA ASN A 269 -19.82 -7.45 11.49
C ASN A 269 -20.66 -6.66 12.52
N PRO A 270 -20.92 -7.21 13.71
CA PRO A 270 -21.81 -6.58 14.69
C PRO A 270 -21.12 -5.51 15.56
N LEU A 271 -19.79 -5.39 15.50
CA LEU A 271 -19.02 -4.47 16.34
C LEU A 271 -19.11 -3.04 15.80
N ILE A 272 -19.51 -2.13 16.68
CA ILE A 272 -19.62 -0.70 16.39
C ILE A 272 -18.86 0.08 17.46
N LEU A 273 -18.03 1.03 17.00
CA LEU A 273 -17.42 2.04 17.87
C LEU A 273 -18.49 3.08 18.25
N GLU A 274 -18.77 3.22 19.54
CA GLU A 274 -19.68 4.28 20.04
C GLU A 274 -18.91 5.57 20.31
N SER A 275 -17.78 5.49 21.02
CA SER A 275 -16.94 6.66 21.28
C SER A 275 -15.51 6.30 21.66
N VAL A 276 -14.59 7.22 21.36
CA VAL A 276 -13.28 7.32 22.00
C VAL A 276 -13.19 8.71 22.59
N THR A 277 -13.07 8.82 23.90
CA THR A 277 -12.96 10.10 24.61
C THR A 277 -11.64 10.19 25.36
N ILE A 278 -11.11 11.40 25.50
CA ILE A 278 -9.88 11.66 26.22
C ILE A 278 -10.17 12.61 27.37
N ASP A 279 -9.82 12.17 28.59
CA ASP A 279 -9.71 13.04 29.76
C ASP A 279 -8.23 13.11 30.17
N SER A 280 -7.62 14.26 29.92
CA SER A 280 -6.18 14.49 30.09
C SER A 280 -5.34 13.48 29.29
N MET A 281 -4.74 12.48 29.94
CA MET A 281 -3.95 11.41 29.30
C MET A 281 -4.65 10.04 29.34
N THR A 282 -5.89 10.01 29.82
CA THR A 282 -6.70 8.79 29.90
C THR A 282 -7.63 8.71 28.69
N VAL A 283 -7.45 7.66 27.90
CA VAL A 283 -8.31 7.36 26.76
C VAL A 283 -9.35 6.33 27.19
N ASN A 284 -10.62 6.59 26.88
CA ASN A 284 -11.74 5.71 27.17
C ASN A 284 -12.37 5.27 25.85
N TYR A 285 -12.50 3.97 25.66
CA TYR A 285 -13.15 3.37 24.50
C TYR A 285 -14.49 2.78 24.91
N LYS A 286 -15.51 2.96 24.08
CA LYS A 286 -16.85 2.39 24.24
C LYS A 286 -17.34 1.78 22.94
N PHE A 287 -17.94 0.60 23.05
CA PHE A 287 -18.50 -0.18 21.97
C PHE A 287 -19.96 -0.54 22.27
N ASN A 288 -20.70 -0.91 21.23
CA ASN A 288 -22.13 -1.21 21.31
C ASN A 288 -22.48 -2.50 22.06
N MET A 289 -21.51 -3.40 22.23
CA MET A 289 -21.74 -4.70 22.84
C MET A 289 -20.48 -5.22 23.55
N PRO A 290 -20.64 -6.13 24.53
CA PRO A 290 -19.50 -6.81 25.15
C PRO A 290 -18.65 -7.59 24.15
N ALA A 291 -17.34 -7.42 24.25
CA ALA A 291 -16.35 -8.01 23.34
C ALA A 291 -15.01 -8.25 24.08
N ASN A 292 -14.06 -8.88 23.39
CA ASN A 292 -12.67 -8.90 23.81
C ASN A 292 -11.98 -7.66 23.25
N ILE A 293 -11.37 -6.85 24.12
CA ILE A 293 -10.72 -5.59 23.73
C ILE A 293 -9.25 -5.66 24.12
N LYS A 294 -8.37 -5.35 23.18
CA LYS A 294 -6.92 -5.20 23.39
C LYS A 294 -6.48 -3.80 23.02
N LEU A 295 -5.77 -3.15 23.92
CA LEU A 295 -5.10 -1.88 23.68
C LEU A 295 -3.62 -2.15 23.45
N ILE A 296 -3.12 -1.71 22.29
CA ILE A 296 -1.79 -2.03 21.77
C ILE A 296 -1.03 -0.73 21.54
N GLY A 297 0.19 -0.66 22.04
CA GLY A 297 1.09 0.49 21.87
C GLY A 297 2.40 0.09 21.21
N ASP A 298 3.47 0.80 21.57
CA ASP A 298 4.79 0.70 20.96
C ASP A 298 5.26 -0.74 20.67
N ASN A 299 5.70 -0.96 19.43
CA ASN A 299 6.15 -2.23 18.87
C ASN A 299 5.11 -3.35 18.92
N GLY A 300 3.82 -3.00 18.94
CA GLY A 300 2.74 -3.99 19.00
C GLY A 300 2.55 -4.60 20.39
N ILE A 301 3.08 -3.97 21.44
CA ILE A 301 2.96 -4.48 22.81
C ILE A 301 1.56 -4.20 23.35
N VAL A 302 0.90 -5.24 23.88
CA VAL A 302 -0.38 -5.11 24.58
C VAL A 302 -0.17 -4.34 25.89
N LYS A 303 -0.90 -3.23 26.05
CA LYS A 303 -0.80 -2.32 27.20
C LYS A 303 -1.92 -2.57 28.22
N ALA A 304 -3.09 -2.99 27.74
CA ALA A 304 -4.22 -3.42 28.53
C ALA A 304 -5.14 -4.32 27.71
N GLU A 305 -5.91 -5.17 28.38
CA GLU A 305 -6.93 -6.00 27.76
C GLU A 305 -8.12 -6.20 28.71
N SER A 306 -9.29 -6.42 28.12
CA SER A 306 -10.51 -6.78 28.84
C SER A 306 -11.29 -7.81 28.04
N GLY A 307 -11.74 -8.88 28.70
CA GLY A 307 -12.62 -9.89 28.11
C GLY A 307 -14.08 -9.63 28.45
N ASN A 308 -14.98 -9.87 27.49
CA ASN A 308 -16.43 -9.71 27.64
C ASN A 308 -16.84 -8.35 28.24
N SER A 309 -16.22 -7.27 27.75
CA SER A 309 -16.50 -5.89 28.17
C SER A 309 -16.88 -5.05 26.96
N ASP A 310 -17.77 -4.09 27.13
CA ASP A 310 -18.14 -3.12 26.09
C ASP A 310 -17.30 -1.85 26.13
N SER A 311 -16.36 -1.76 27.08
CA SER A 311 -15.52 -0.59 27.30
C SER A 311 -14.18 -0.96 27.93
N ILE A 312 -13.19 -0.10 27.70
CA ILE A 312 -11.88 -0.16 28.34
C ILE A 312 -11.28 1.24 28.43
N SER A 313 -10.48 1.48 29.46
CA SER A 313 -9.79 2.75 29.66
C SER A 313 -8.29 2.52 29.89
N TYR A 314 -7.47 3.48 29.44
CA TYR A 314 -6.03 3.43 29.63
C TYR A 314 -5.44 4.82 29.79
N THR A 315 -4.59 4.99 30.80
CA THR A 315 -3.82 6.23 31.02
C THR A 315 -2.44 6.08 30.39
N PHE A 316 -2.15 6.93 29.39
CA PHE A 316 -0.85 6.97 28.73
C PHE A 316 0.26 7.24 29.75
N LYS A 317 1.26 6.36 29.78
CA LYS A 317 2.51 6.55 30.50
C LYS A 317 3.43 7.49 29.71
N PRO A 318 4.44 8.13 30.36
CA PRO A 318 5.36 9.03 29.68
C PRO A 318 6.04 8.43 28.44
N GLU A 319 6.32 7.13 28.45
CA GLU A 319 6.97 6.40 27.37
C GLU A 319 6.05 5.96 26.22
N ASP A 320 4.72 5.97 26.41
CA ASP A 320 3.77 5.47 25.42
C ASP A 320 3.61 6.46 24.27
N THR A 321 3.84 6.05 23.03
CA THR A 321 3.83 7.00 21.90
C THR A 321 2.52 6.98 21.11
N TYR A 322 1.86 5.83 21.06
CA TYR A 322 0.53 5.66 20.50
C TYR A 322 -0.23 4.53 21.20
N LEU A 323 -1.55 4.49 20.99
CA LEU A 323 -2.42 3.42 21.47
C LEU A 323 -3.52 3.15 20.45
N ARG A 324 -3.61 1.91 19.95
CA ARG A 324 -4.68 1.44 19.07
C ARG A 324 -5.48 0.33 19.73
N ALA A 325 -6.75 0.22 19.39
CA ALA A 325 -7.62 -0.85 19.87
C ALA A 325 -7.84 -1.91 18.80
N VAL A 326 -7.80 -3.18 19.21
CA VAL A 326 -8.34 -4.31 18.46
C VAL A 326 -9.44 -4.93 19.30
N VAL A 327 -10.62 -5.01 18.72
CA VAL A 327 -11.81 -5.57 19.35
C VAL A 327 -12.24 -6.78 18.55
N ASN A 328 -12.61 -7.86 19.23
CA ASN A 328 -13.21 -9.01 18.58
C ASN A 328 -14.39 -9.57 19.37
N THR A 329 -15.36 -10.11 18.64
CA THR A 329 -16.48 -10.83 19.24
C THR A 329 -15.97 -12.00 20.10
N PRO A 330 -16.72 -12.44 21.13
CA PRO A 330 -16.29 -13.54 22.01
C PRO A 330 -15.90 -14.84 21.26
N ASP A 331 -16.53 -15.12 20.12
CA ASP A 331 -16.23 -16.25 19.23
C ASP A 331 -15.01 -16.02 18.32
N SER A 332 -14.42 -14.82 18.34
CA SER A 332 -13.28 -14.39 17.52
C SER A 332 -13.52 -14.49 16.00
N VAL A 333 -14.77 -14.34 15.57
CA VAL A 333 -15.14 -14.34 14.13
C VAL A 333 -15.05 -12.94 13.54
N SER A 334 -15.55 -11.93 14.26
CA SER A 334 -15.58 -10.54 13.80
C SER A 334 -14.58 -9.69 14.56
N PHE A 335 -13.88 -8.81 13.85
CA PHE A 335 -12.88 -7.90 14.40
C PHE A 335 -13.15 -6.46 13.97
N LEU A 336 -12.85 -5.53 14.86
CA LEU A 336 -12.86 -4.08 14.64
C LEU A 336 -11.49 -3.54 15.05
N TYR A 337 -10.80 -2.91 14.11
CA TYR A 337 -9.49 -2.28 14.28
C TYR A 337 -9.66 -0.77 14.25
N LEU A 338 -9.17 -0.09 15.28
CA LEU A 338 -9.18 1.36 15.37
C LEU A 338 -7.81 1.92 15.00
N ASN A 339 -7.81 3.06 14.30
CA ASN A 339 -6.66 3.94 14.16
C ASN A 339 -6.16 4.39 15.55
N PRO A 340 -4.84 4.63 15.69
CA PRO A 340 -4.26 4.96 16.98
C PRO A 340 -4.63 6.36 17.46
N VAL A 341 -4.80 6.49 18.76
CA VAL A 341 -4.58 7.76 19.46
C VAL A 341 -3.06 7.96 19.57
N ILE A 342 -2.56 9.13 19.19
CA ILE A 342 -1.11 9.39 19.01
C ILE A 342 -0.65 10.54 19.91
N ARG A 343 0.52 10.44 20.54
CA ARG A 343 1.17 11.60 21.18
C ARG A 343 1.58 12.65 20.16
N TYR A 344 1.29 13.91 20.44
CA TYR A 344 1.69 15.02 19.59
C TYR A 344 1.84 16.32 20.40
N ASP A 345 2.38 17.35 19.77
CA ASP A 345 2.70 18.65 20.36
C ASP A 345 1.52 19.64 20.37
N GLY A 346 0.34 19.24 19.88
CA GLY A 346 -0.80 20.15 19.72
C GLY A 346 -0.79 20.98 18.43
N GLY A 347 0.20 20.79 17.56
CA GLY A 347 0.35 21.49 16.29
C GLY A 347 -0.46 20.85 15.16
N ALA A 348 0.21 20.62 14.03
CA ALA A 348 -0.41 19.98 12.88
C ALA A 348 -0.80 18.52 13.21
N PRO A 349 -1.87 17.98 12.59
CA PRO A 349 -2.20 16.57 12.71
C PRO A 349 -0.99 15.68 12.39
N PRO A 350 -0.74 14.60 13.18
CA PRO A 350 0.31 13.64 12.88
C PRO A 350 0.21 13.12 11.44
N SER A 351 1.34 13.00 10.76
CA SER A 351 1.42 12.51 9.38
C SER A 351 2.70 11.69 9.14
N ASN A 352 2.86 11.15 7.94
CA ASN A 352 4.07 10.47 7.48
C ASN A 352 4.71 11.24 6.29
N PRO A 353 5.33 12.42 6.54
CA PRO A 353 5.91 13.23 5.47
C PRO A 353 7.14 12.55 4.86
N PHE A 354 7.59 13.01 3.69
CA PHE A 354 8.86 12.56 3.13
C PHE A 354 10.04 12.95 4.02
N THR A 355 10.78 11.97 4.51
CA THR A 355 11.94 12.20 5.39
C THR A 355 13.26 11.73 4.79
N ALA A 356 13.22 10.79 3.84
CA ALA A 356 14.40 10.25 3.19
C ALA A 356 15.08 11.31 2.30
N LYS A 357 16.42 11.40 2.36
CA LYS A 357 17.20 12.36 1.56
C LYS A 357 17.96 11.64 0.46
N VAL A 358 17.97 12.18 -0.75
CA VAL A 358 18.72 11.59 -1.86
C VAL A 358 20.22 11.67 -1.57
N ASN A 359 20.88 10.51 -1.62
CA ASN A 359 22.34 10.40 -1.61
C ASN A 359 22.83 10.50 -3.06
N TYR A 360 23.08 11.72 -3.52
CA TYR A 360 23.49 11.97 -4.90
C TYR A 360 24.77 11.22 -5.28
N PHE A 361 25.75 11.13 -4.36
CA PHE A 361 27.01 10.44 -4.64
C PHE A 361 26.78 8.95 -4.93
N GLN A 362 26.06 8.24 -4.06
CA GLN A 362 25.76 6.82 -4.27
C GLN A 362 24.88 6.60 -5.51
N SER A 363 23.94 7.50 -5.76
CA SER A 363 23.06 7.43 -6.94
C SER A 363 23.84 7.58 -8.25
N TYR A 364 24.74 8.57 -8.33
CA TYR A 364 25.63 8.73 -9.50
C TYR A 364 26.61 7.57 -9.63
N LEU A 365 27.14 7.04 -8.52
CA LEU A 365 28.02 5.88 -8.56
C LEU A 365 27.32 4.67 -9.17
N ILE A 366 26.09 4.37 -8.75
CA ILE A 366 25.30 3.27 -9.33
C ILE A 366 25.04 3.50 -10.82
N ARG A 367 24.67 4.72 -11.23
CA ARG A 367 24.48 5.07 -12.64
C ARG A 367 25.75 4.81 -13.47
N VAL A 368 26.92 5.21 -12.98
CA VAL A 368 28.20 4.94 -13.65
C VAL A 368 28.47 3.44 -13.74
N LEU A 369 28.26 2.70 -12.65
CA LEU A 369 28.45 1.24 -12.62
C LEU A 369 27.53 0.51 -13.61
N ILE A 370 26.28 0.96 -13.74
CA ILE A 370 25.32 0.43 -14.72
C ILE A 370 25.77 0.70 -16.15
N LEU A 371 26.38 1.86 -16.44
CA LEU A 371 26.82 2.23 -17.79
C LEU A 371 28.07 1.45 -18.27
N ILE A 372 28.93 0.99 -17.37
CA ILE A 372 30.19 0.29 -17.72
C ILE A 372 29.94 -0.93 -18.64
N PRO A 373 29.05 -1.88 -18.33
CA PRO A 373 28.73 -3.00 -19.22
C PRO A 373 28.28 -2.58 -20.63
N TYR A 374 27.49 -1.51 -20.76
CA TYR A 374 27.03 -1.02 -22.05
C TYR A 374 28.17 -0.40 -22.86
N LEU A 375 29.04 0.38 -22.22
CA LEU A 375 30.22 0.95 -22.86
C LEU A 375 31.18 -0.14 -23.35
N LEU A 376 31.39 -1.19 -22.54
CA LEU A 376 32.18 -2.36 -22.93
C LEU A 376 31.54 -3.09 -24.12
N LEU A 377 30.22 -3.30 -24.10
CA LEU A 377 29.48 -3.92 -25.19
C LEU A 377 29.65 -3.14 -26.50
N ILE A 378 29.46 -1.82 -26.47
CA ILE A 378 29.66 -0.92 -27.61
C ILE A 378 31.10 -1.01 -28.12
N TYR A 379 32.09 -0.99 -27.22
CA TYR A 379 33.50 -1.11 -27.57
C TYR A 379 33.82 -2.44 -28.27
N PHE A 380 33.30 -3.57 -27.77
CA PHE A 380 33.50 -4.88 -28.40
C PHE A 380 32.83 -4.98 -29.76
N ILE A 381 31.62 -4.42 -29.92
CA ILE A 381 30.93 -4.33 -31.20
C ILE A 381 31.75 -3.51 -32.20
N TYR A 382 32.22 -2.33 -31.80
CA TYR A 382 33.08 -1.47 -32.61
C TYR A 382 34.36 -2.18 -33.05
N ARG A 383 35.07 -2.84 -32.13
CA ARG A 383 36.30 -3.59 -32.42
C ARG A 383 36.05 -4.73 -33.41
N LYS A 384 34.93 -5.44 -33.27
CA LYS A 384 34.53 -6.53 -34.19
C LYS A 384 34.23 -6.00 -35.59
N ILE A 385 33.51 -4.89 -35.72
CA ILE A 385 33.21 -4.25 -37.01
C ILE A 385 34.51 -3.77 -37.67
N ARG A 386 35.38 -3.09 -36.92
CA ARG A 386 36.69 -2.62 -37.43
C ARG A 386 37.57 -3.76 -37.92
N ASN A 387 37.64 -4.87 -37.19
CA ASN A 387 38.41 -6.05 -37.58
C ASN A 387 37.84 -6.74 -38.83
N LYS A 388 36.50 -6.78 -39.00
CA LYS A 388 35.86 -7.30 -40.21
C LYS A 388 36.14 -6.44 -41.43
N LYS A 389 36.06 -5.10 -41.29
CA LYS A 389 36.43 -4.16 -42.36
C LYS A 389 37.89 -4.34 -42.79
N ARG A 390 38.82 -4.47 -41.84
CA ARG A 390 40.23 -4.76 -42.13
C ARG A 390 40.41 -6.08 -42.89
N LYS A 391 39.77 -7.17 -42.48
CA LYS A 391 39.88 -8.46 -43.20
C LYS A 391 39.34 -8.38 -44.63
N ASN A 392 38.26 -7.63 -44.85
CA ASN A 392 37.68 -7.44 -46.18
C ASN A 392 38.45 -6.45 -47.06
N SER A 393 39.42 -5.70 -46.53
CA SER A 393 40.32 -4.84 -47.33
C SER A 393 41.63 -5.52 -47.73
N TYR A 394 41.85 -6.77 -47.29
CA TYR A 394 42.99 -7.62 -47.69
C TYR A 394 42.56 -8.79 -48.62
N ILE A 395 41.30 -8.80 -49.02
CA ILE A 395 40.72 -9.66 -50.08
C ILE A 395 40.24 -8.69 -51.16
#